data_AF-A0A538P810-F1
#
_entry.id   AF-A0A538P810-F1
#
_cell.length_a   1.000
_cell.length_b   1.000
_cell.length_c   1.000
_cell.angle_alpha   90.00
_cell.angle_beta   90.00
_cell.angle_gamma   90.00
#
_symmetry.space_group_name_H-M   'P 1'
#
loop_
_entity.id
_entity.type
_entity.pdbx_description
1 polymer ?
#
loop_
_entity_poly.entity_id
_entity_poly.type
_entity_poly.pdbx_seq_one_letter_code
_entity_poly.pdbx_strand_id
1 'polypeptide(L)' 'MGARAWELEMSVIGHYVGVSGYGFDEIEFEARISSPEPPERIRELARAAANDCYVTNTLKRACRVHGRIFLNGEHLVDL' A
#
# COMPACT_ATOMS: atom_id res chain seq x y z
N MET A 1 -31.85 -0.23 6.28
CA MET A 1 -30.68 0.37 5.62
C MET A 1 -29.44 -0.31 6.18
N GLY A 2 -28.88 -1.28 5.46
CA GLY A 2 -27.68 -1.97 5.90
C GLY A 2 -26.45 -1.09 5.68
N ALA A 3 -25.63 -0.89 6.70
CA ALA A 3 -24.35 -0.21 6.55
C ALA A 3 -23.50 -1.00 5.54
N ARG A 4 -23.05 -0.35 4.46
CA ARG A 4 -21.98 -0.91 3.62
C ARG A 4 -20.74 -0.98 4.51
N ALA A 5 -20.35 -2.17 4.92
CA ALA A 5 -19.15 -2.38 5.70
C ALA A 5 -17.93 -2.27 4.77
N TRP A 6 -16.98 -1.43 5.17
CA TRP A 6 -15.68 -1.28 4.53
C TRP A 6 -14.66 -1.53 5.62
N GLU A 7 -13.67 -2.36 5.30
CA GLU A 7 -12.55 -2.64 6.18
C GLU A 7 -11.26 -2.44 5.39
N LEU A 8 -10.27 -1.83 6.04
CA LEU A 8 -8.94 -1.61 5.50
C LEU A 8 -7.95 -2.04 6.57
N GLU A 9 -7.14 -3.04 6.24
CA GLU A 9 -5.97 -3.42 7.01
C GLU A 9 -4.72 -3.09 6.20
N MET A 10 -3.71 -2.51 6.84
CA MET A 10 -2.44 -2.19 6.19
C MET A 10 -1.28 -2.71 7.03
N SER A 11 -0.37 -3.44 6.39
CA SER A 11 0.89 -3.86 6.99
C SER A 11 2.06 -3.22 6.24
N VAL A 12 3.13 -2.91 6.98
CA VAL A 12 4.34 -2.29 6.44
C VAL A 12 5.56 -3.00 7.03
N ILE A 13 6.48 -3.42 6.17
CA ILE A 13 7.72 -4.09 6.54
C ILE A 13 8.88 -3.26 6.00
N GLY A 14 9.85 -2.95 6.86
CA GLY A 14 11.07 -2.24 6.48
C GLY A 14 12.29 -3.16 6.58
N HIS A 15 13.08 -3.25 5.52
CA HIS A 15 14.34 -3.97 5.45
C HIS A 15 15.51 -2.98 5.52
N TYR A 16 16.43 -3.19 6.45
CA TYR A 16 17.61 -2.33 6.64
C TYR A 16 18.89 -3.16 6.57
N VAL A 17 19.96 -2.57 6.03
CA VAL A 17 21.28 -3.21 5.94
C VAL A 17 22.25 -2.50 6.89
N GLY A 18 22.68 -3.21 7.93
CA GLY A 18 23.46 -2.63 9.03
C GLY A 18 24.93 -2.29 8.73
N VAL A 19 25.41 -2.43 7.48
CA VAL A 19 26.85 -2.45 7.19
C VAL A 19 27.41 -1.12 6.67
N SER A 20 26.59 -0.16 6.20
CA SER A 20 27.12 1.08 5.60
C SER A 20 26.17 2.28 5.61
N GLY A 21 25.53 2.57 6.74
CA GLY A 21 24.66 3.73 6.89
C GLY A 21 23.30 3.34 7.46
N TYR A 22 22.83 4.12 8.42
CA TYR A 22 21.60 3.87 9.18
C TYR A 22 20.34 4.12 8.34
N GLY A 23 20.07 3.27 7.34
CA GLY A 23 18.96 3.43 6.40
C GLY A 23 18.24 2.12 6.07
N PHE A 24 16.98 2.26 5.66
CA PHE A 24 16.24 1.17 5.01
C PHE A 24 16.68 1.09 3.55
N ASP A 25 16.85 -0.13 3.05
CA ASP A 25 17.10 -0.38 1.63
C ASP A 25 15.79 -0.66 0.88
N GLU A 26 14.81 -1.22 1.57
CA GLU A 26 13.52 -1.62 1.01
C GLU A 26 12.39 -1.48 2.04
N ILE A 27 11.23 -1.03 1.57
CA ILE A 27 9.99 -0.96 2.34
C ILE A 27 8.88 -1.62 1.50
N GLU A 28 8.26 -2.64 2.08
CA GLU A 28 7.09 -3.28 1.53
C GLU A 28 5.84 -2.81 2.27
N PHE A 29 4.76 -2.54 1.55
CA PHE A 29 3.45 -2.39 2.18
C PHE A 29 2.41 -3.27 1.51
N GLU A 30 1.44 -3.71 2.30
CA GLU A 30 0.33 -4.50 1.85
C GLU A 30 -0.97 -3.91 2.42
N ALA A 31 -1.94 -3.66 1.54
CA ALA A 31 -3.27 -3.22 1.95
C ALA A 31 -4.31 -4.28 1.59
N ARG A 32 -5.06 -4.75 2.59
CA ARG A 32 -6.21 -5.64 2.44
C ARG A 32 -7.49 -4.84 2.62
N ILE A 33 -8.33 -4.84 1.59
CA ILE A 33 -9.57 -4.06 1.55
C ILE A 33 -10.74 -5.04 1.47
N SER A 34 -11.70 -4.94 2.37
CA SER A 34 -13.01 -5.60 2.25
C SER A 34 -14.04 -4.55 1.84
N SER A 35 -14.64 -4.68 0.66
CA SER A 35 -15.57 -3.69 0.13
C SER A 35 -16.54 -4.28 -0.90
N PRO A 36 -17.81 -3.85 -0.92
CA PRO A 36 -18.75 -4.18 -1.99
C PRO A 36 -18.57 -3.33 -3.24
N GLU A 37 -17.68 -2.35 -3.24
CA GLU A 37 -17.41 -1.48 -4.40
C GLU A 37 -16.71 -2.26 -5.53
N PRO A 38 -16.92 -1.85 -6.79
CA PRO A 38 -16.31 -2.52 -7.93
C PRO A 38 -14.77 -2.37 -7.91
N PRO A 39 -14.02 -3.39 -8.37
CA PRO A 39 -12.55 -3.38 -8.39
C PRO A 39 -11.93 -2.16 -9.06
N GLU A 40 -12.55 -1.65 -10.12
CA GLU A 40 -12.09 -0.49 -10.89
C GLU A 40 -12.05 0.76 -10.01
N ARG A 41 -13.09 0.97 -9.20
CA ARG A 41 -13.18 2.11 -8.27
C ARG A 41 -12.12 2.02 -7.18
N ILE A 42 -11.90 0.82 -6.63
CA ILE A 42 -10.86 0.61 -5.62
C ILE A 42 -9.47 0.81 -6.22
N ARG A 43 -9.25 0.41 -7.48
CA ARG A 43 -8.00 0.59 -8.20
C ARG A 43 -7.69 2.07 -8.47
N GLU A 44 -8.69 2.86 -8.83
CA GLU A 44 -8.54 4.32 -8.96
C GLU A 44 -8.18 4.99 -7.64
N LEU A 45 -8.89 4.64 -6.56
CA LEU A 45 -8.61 5.16 -5.21
C LEU A 45 -7.20 4.77 -4.75
N ALA A 46 -6.80 3.52 -4.96
CA ALA A 46 -5.46 3.03 -4.65
C ALA A 46 -4.37 3.83 -5.37
N ARG A 47 -4.53 4.07 -6.68
CA ARG A 47 -3.57 4.84 -7.48
C ARG A 47 -3.50 6.29 -7.02
N ALA A 48 -4.64 6.91 -6.74
CA ALA A 48 -4.68 8.27 -6.20
C ALA A 48 -3.94 8.36 -4.85
N ALA A 49 -4.27 7.47 -3.91
CA ALA A 49 -3.61 7.41 -2.61
C ALA A 49 -2.10 7.18 -2.71
N ALA A 50 -1.65 6.30 -3.62
CA ALA A 50 -0.23 6.04 -3.84
C ALA A 50 0.52 7.26 -4.37
N ASN A 51 -0.09 8.00 -5.31
CA ASN A 51 0.51 9.20 -5.90
C ASN A 51 0.53 10.39 -4.93
N ASP A 52 -0.50 10.51 -4.10
CA ASP A 52 -0.66 11.65 -3.18
C ASP A 52 -0.05 11.38 -1.78
N CYS A 53 0.45 10.17 -1.51
CA CYS A 53 1.10 9.86 -0.25
C CYS A 53 2.48 10.53 -0.16
N TYR A 54 2.52 11.67 0.54
CA TYR A 54 3.75 12.43 0.80
C TYR A 54 4.86 11.56 1.42
N VAL A 55 4.49 10.66 2.32
CA VAL A 55 5.42 9.74 2.99
C VAL A 55 6.03 8.77 1.98
N THR A 56 5.22 8.08 1.18
CA THR A 56 5.69 7.15 0.14
C THR A 56 6.58 7.87 -0.88
N ASN A 57 6.19 9.07 -1.33
CA ASN A 57 6.97 9.86 -2.27
C ASN A 57 8.33 10.31 -1.71
N THR A 58 8.39 10.57 -0.41
CA THR A 58 9.65 10.90 0.27
C THR A 58 10.54 9.67 0.39
N LEU A 59 9.98 8.54 0.84
CA LEU A 59 10.70 7.28 1.03
C LEU A 59 11.23 6.70 -0.29
N LYS A 60 10.45 6.78 -1.38
CA LYS A 60 10.85 6.34 -2.73
C LYS A 60 12.13 7.02 -3.24
N ARG A 61 12.53 8.18 -2.67
CA ARG A 61 13.80 8.85 -3.01
C ARG A 61 15.00 8.30 -2.25
N ALA A 62 14.78 7.65 -1.11
CA ALA A 62 15.81 7.18 -0.20
C ALA A 62 16.00 5.66 -0.27
N CYS A 63 14.94 4.91 -0.55
CA CYS A 63 14.95 3.45 -0.59
C CYS A 63 13.95 2.91 -1.62
N ARG A 64 14.00 1.60 -1.89
CA ARG A 64 12.97 0.94 -2.71
C ARG A 64 11.68 0.88 -1.91
N VAL A 65 10.55 1.24 -2.53
CA VAL A 65 9.24 1.11 -1.91
C VAL A 65 8.31 0.46 -2.91
N HIS A 66 7.67 -0.63 -2.51
CA HIS A 66 6.69 -1.33 -3.34
C HIS A 66 5.47 -1.76 -2.51
N GLY A 67 4.31 -1.71 -3.15
CA GLY A 67 3.02 -1.94 -2.53
C GLY A 67 2.22 -3.04 -3.20
N ARG A 68 1.48 -3.82 -2.42
CA ARG A 68 0.50 -4.81 -2.91
C ARG A 68 -0.87 -4.52 -2.34
N ILE A 69 -1.90 -4.51 -3.18
CA ILE A 69 -3.27 -4.29 -2.74
C ILE A 69 -4.12 -5.51 -3.06
N PHE A 70 -4.89 -5.94 -2.06
CA PHE A 70 -5.85 -7.02 -2.13
C PHE A 70 -7.26 -6.48 -1.88
N LEU A 71 -8.23 -6.92 -2.69
CA LEU A 71 -9.65 -6.62 -2.54
C LEU A 71 -10.40 -7.92 -2.30
N ASN A 72 -11.10 -8.05 -1.17
CA ASN A 72 -11.86 -9.23 -0.79
C ASN A 72 -11.06 -10.54 -0.88
N GLY A 73 -9.76 -10.47 -0.60
CA GLY A 73 -8.82 -11.60 -0.66
C GLY A 73 -8.13 -11.81 -2.01
N GLU A 74 -8.53 -11.10 -3.07
CA GLU A 74 -7.92 -11.22 -4.40
C GLU A 74 -6.91 -10.10 -4.67
N HIS A 75 -5.80 -10.42 -5.35
CA HIS A 75 -4.82 -9.42 -5.75
C HIS A 75 -5.45 -8.43 -6.76
N LEU A 76 -5.31 -7.13 -6.46
CA LEU A 76 -5.91 -6.07 -7.27
C LEU A 76 -4.87 -5.32 -8.10
N VAL A 77 -3.77 -4.87 -7.48
CA VAL A 77 -2.76 -4.01 -8.11
C VAL A 77 -1.47 -3.93 -7.30
N ASP A 78 -0.34 -3.80 -7.99
CA ASP A 78 0.96 -3.45 -7.44
C ASP A 78 1.28 -1.95 -7.66
N LEU A 79 1.96 -1.32 -6.70
CA LEU A 79 2.23 0.13 -6.63
C LEU A 79 3.69 0.50 -6.33
#